data_AF-A0A965ZCF6-F1
#
_entry.id   AF-A0A965ZCF6-F1
#
_cell.length_a   1.000
_cell.length_b   1.000
_cell.length_c   1.000
_cell.angle_alpha   90.00
_cell.angle_beta   90.00
_cell.angle_gamma   90.00
#
_symmetry.space_group_name_H-M   'P 1'
#
loop_
_entity.id
_entity.type
_entity.pdbx_description
1 polymer ?
#
loop_
_entity_poly.entity_id
_entity_poly.type
_entity_poly.pdbx_seq_one_letter_code
_entity_poly.pdbx_strand_id
1 'polypeptide(L)'
;MAIISVHATGMSTNGVFPPESPEAGNHFVVSWGSSGGHALTIVGYNDYVHCYDLNDDNIYENVDLNGDSIIQLSECEIGAFKVVNSYGIGWGDLGYIYVPYKLMGEGLQVNNRAYKCNVIDDFQPSITTNITAEYPCRERINVLIGFAYDAISNIPIDTTDYKIFNRQGGPHNLRGAYSGSIDFSLEIPQEYVEDSPGKIFLCIGESDTGDTIEGIINRWSITDYRWNEVFEISCIYDSIYIINNDTTVLSINYDLIPHHDDKIDSNLLLYSDMVSRFEPTVSNNATLTVGNISVDMYESTINVEDGSTIVIQDNATFHAKREYKLFCVNT
;
A
#
# COMPACT_ATOMS: atom_id res chain seq x y z
N MET A 1 8.98 11.29 5.35
CA MET A 1 9.00 11.83 3.97
C MET A 1 7.88 12.85 3.85
N ALA A 2 8.11 14.00 3.21
CA ALA A 2 7.07 15.02 2.98
C ALA A 2 7.02 15.40 1.50
N ILE A 3 5.82 15.65 0.99
CA ILE A 3 5.56 16.02 -0.41
C ILE A 3 4.86 17.37 -0.41
N ILE A 4 5.30 18.25 -1.30
CA ILE A 4 4.64 19.54 -1.55
C ILE A 4 4.02 19.51 -2.94
N SER A 5 2.76 19.94 -3.04
CA SER A 5 2.13 20.26 -4.31
C SER A 5 2.28 21.75 -4.57
N VAL A 6 2.81 22.11 -5.74
CA VAL A 6 3.11 23.50 -6.12
C VAL A 6 2.71 23.76 -7.56
N HIS A 7 2.61 25.03 -7.93
CA HIS A 7 2.64 25.45 -9.33
C HIS A 7 4.09 25.56 -9.79
N ALA A 8 4.49 24.75 -10.76
CA ALA A 8 5.87 24.71 -11.26
C ALA A 8 6.09 25.58 -12.51
N THR A 9 5.05 25.86 -13.30
CA THR A 9 5.20 26.67 -14.51
C THR A 9 5.45 28.13 -14.15
N GLY A 10 6.60 28.65 -14.55
CA GLY A 10 7.04 30.01 -14.23
C GLY A 10 7.73 30.14 -12.87
N MET A 11 8.02 29.03 -12.19
CA MET A 11 8.81 29.03 -10.96
C MET A 11 10.22 29.60 -11.21
N SER A 12 10.67 30.51 -10.35
CA SER A 12 11.99 31.13 -10.46
C SER A 12 12.99 30.36 -9.59
N THR A 13 13.98 29.73 -10.22
CA THR A 13 14.96 28.85 -9.58
C THR A 13 16.38 29.43 -9.61
N ASN A 14 16.51 30.74 -9.79
CA ASN A 14 17.79 31.40 -10.07
C ASN A 14 18.40 32.09 -8.84
N GLY A 15 17.79 31.92 -7.66
CA GLY A 15 18.37 32.41 -6.41
C GLY A 15 19.63 31.60 -6.12
N VAL A 16 20.68 32.26 -5.64
CA VAL A 16 21.96 31.62 -5.32
C VAL A 16 22.35 32.06 -3.93
N PHE A 17 22.72 31.11 -3.07
CA PHE A 17 23.17 31.43 -1.73
C PHE A 17 24.47 32.24 -1.76
N PRO A 18 24.57 33.33 -0.98
CA PRO A 18 25.74 34.19 -0.97
C PRO A 18 26.95 33.48 -0.35
N PRO A 19 28.20 33.97 -0.58
CA PRO A 19 29.43 33.30 -0.15
C PRO A 19 29.53 32.98 1.35
N GLU A 20 28.92 33.81 2.19
CA GLU A 20 28.88 33.66 3.65
C GLU A 20 27.81 32.68 4.13
N SER A 21 26.86 32.30 3.27
CA SER A 21 25.85 31.30 3.59
C SER A 21 26.46 29.90 3.63
N PRO A 22 26.03 29.04 4.56
CA PRO A 22 26.09 27.60 4.36
C PRO A 22 25.53 27.23 2.98
N GLU A 23 26.09 26.22 2.32
CA GLU A 23 25.68 25.80 0.97
C GLU A 23 25.89 26.89 -0.12
N ALA A 24 26.80 27.85 0.10
CA ALA A 24 27.13 28.91 -0.86
C ALA A 24 27.28 28.40 -2.30
N GLY A 25 26.67 29.12 -3.23
CA GLY A 25 26.66 28.76 -4.65
C GLY A 25 25.57 27.77 -5.08
N ASN A 26 24.93 27.05 -4.14
CA ASN A 26 23.73 26.28 -4.46
C ASN A 26 22.54 27.21 -4.71
N HIS A 27 21.57 26.69 -5.48
CA HIS A 27 20.40 27.43 -5.90
C HIS A 27 19.23 27.26 -4.94
N PHE A 28 18.39 28.29 -4.88
CA PHE A 28 17.11 28.27 -4.20
C PHE A 28 15.97 28.85 -5.05
N VAL A 29 14.75 28.45 -4.74
CA VAL A 29 13.54 28.97 -5.38
C VAL A 29 13.25 30.38 -4.86
N VAL A 30 13.20 31.35 -5.77
CA VAL A 30 12.93 32.76 -5.45
C VAL A 30 11.43 33.03 -5.42
N SER A 31 10.65 32.37 -6.28
CA SER A 31 9.20 32.51 -6.36
C SER A 31 8.55 31.26 -6.94
N TRP A 32 7.34 30.95 -6.48
CA TRP A 32 6.52 29.90 -7.08
C TRP A 32 6.09 30.22 -8.51
N GLY A 33 5.74 29.18 -9.25
CA GLY A 33 5.04 29.34 -10.53
C GLY A 33 3.59 29.76 -10.34
N SER A 34 2.94 30.12 -11.43
CA SER A 34 1.53 30.58 -11.44
C SER A 34 0.56 29.53 -12.00
N SER A 35 1.06 28.45 -12.60
CA SER A 35 0.25 27.36 -13.15
C SER A 35 1.05 26.04 -13.19
N GLY A 36 0.45 24.97 -13.73
CA GLY A 36 1.11 23.68 -13.91
C GLY A 36 1.38 22.99 -12.57
N GLY A 37 0.33 22.42 -11.96
CA GLY A 37 0.43 21.68 -10.71
C GLY A 37 1.46 20.56 -10.79
N HIS A 38 2.32 20.46 -9.78
CA HIS A 38 3.44 19.53 -9.74
C HIS A 38 3.75 19.12 -8.29
N ALA A 39 4.20 17.88 -8.10
CA ALA A 39 4.60 17.37 -6.80
C ALA A 39 6.12 17.32 -6.68
N LEU A 40 6.65 17.85 -5.58
CA LEU A 40 8.07 17.80 -5.21
C LEU A 40 8.23 17.08 -3.87
N THR A 41 9.37 16.42 -3.67
CA THR A 41 9.65 15.69 -2.42
C THR A 41 10.65 16.47 -1.57
N ILE A 42 10.30 16.76 -0.31
CA ILE A 42 11.22 17.28 0.69
C ILE A 42 12.06 16.12 1.22
N VAL A 43 13.37 16.21 1.03
CA VAL A 43 14.35 15.18 1.44
C VAL A 43 15.29 15.63 2.55
N GLY A 44 15.22 16.90 2.95
CA GLY A 44 16.02 17.45 4.03
C GLY A 44 15.73 18.92 4.26
N TYR A 45 16.51 19.54 5.13
CA TYR A 45 16.45 20.97 5.42
C TYR A 45 17.82 21.46 5.90
N ASN A 46 18.03 22.77 5.86
CA ASN A 46 19.15 23.43 6.49
C ASN A 46 18.65 24.76 7.07
N ASP A 47 18.68 24.89 8.40
CA ASP A 47 18.14 26.06 9.13
C ASP A 47 19.01 27.32 9.00
N TYR A 48 20.22 27.19 8.43
CA TYR A 48 21.24 28.24 8.49
C TYR A 48 21.58 28.86 7.13
N VAL A 49 20.96 28.43 6.03
CA VAL A 49 21.20 29.06 4.71
C VAL A 49 20.58 30.45 4.65
N HIS A 50 21.27 31.41 4.05
CA HIS A 50 20.86 32.81 3.97
C HIS A 50 20.06 33.04 2.67
N CYS A 51 18.74 33.15 2.78
CA CYS A 51 17.84 33.17 1.62
C CYS A 51 17.46 34.60 1.20
N TYR A 52 16.93 35.38 2.14
CA TYR A 52 16.41 36.73 1.90
C TYR A 52 16.85 37.64 3.02
N ASP A 53 17.39 38.81 2.70
CA ASP A 53 17.54 39.93 3.64
C ASP A 53 16.25 40.74 3.50
N LEU A 54 15.32 40.60 4.44
CA LEU A 54 13.95 41.14 4.35
C LEU A 54 13.86 42.55 4.92
N ASN A 55 14.78 42.90 5.81
CA ASN A 55 14.83 44.22 6.46
C ASN A 55 15.94 45.13 5.89
N ASP A 56 16.71 44.65 4.92
CA ASP A 56 17.82 45.34 4.23
C ASP A 56 18.98 45.75 5.18
N ASP A 57 19.21 45.02 6.27
CA ASP A 57 20.27 45.33 7.25
C ASP A 57 21.57 44.53 7.04
N ASN A 58 21.60 43.62 6.07
CA ASN A 58 22.69 42.67 5.76
C ASN A 58 23.03 41.70 6.91
N ILE A 59 22.10 41.46 7.82
CA ILE A 59 22.18 40.48 8.89
C ILE A 59 21.06 39.47 8.68
N TYR A 60 21.41 38.27 8.22
CA TYR A 60 20.43 37.22 8.00
C TYR A 60 19.99 36.60 9.31
N GLU A 61 18.82 37.00 9.80
CA GLU A 61 18.23 36.45 11.02
C GLU A 61 16.71 36.33 10.95
N ASN A 62 16.18 35.31 11.63
CA ASN A 62 14.73 35.16 11.76
C ASN A 62 14.25 36.12 12.85
N VAL A 63 13.70 37.25 12.42
CA VAL A 63 13.17 38.32 13.29
C VAL A 63 11.68 38.52 13.09
N ASP A 64 11.00 38.93 14.16
CA ASP A 64 9.60 39.33 14.10
C ASP A 64 9.51 40.71 13.43
N LEU A 65 9.14 40.71 12.14
CA LEU A 65 9.10 41.91 11.32
C LEU A 65 7.86 42.77 11.60
N ASN A 66 6.82 42.19 12.19
CA ASN A 66 5.53 42.84 12.35
C ASN A 66 5.21 43.23 13.81
N GLY A 67 5.97 42.72 14.77
CA GLY A 67 5.90 43.06 16.20
C GLY A 67 4.80 42.33 16.97
N ASP A 68 4.23 41.25 16.45
CA ASP A 68 3.18 40.45 17.11
C ASP A 68 3.72 39.38 18.07
N SER A 69 5.05 39.31 18.24
CA SER A 69 5.78 38.33 19.05
C SER A 69 5.72 36.89 18.51
N ILE A 70 5.39 36.71 17.23
CA ILE A 70 5.34 35.41 16.55
C ILE A 70 6.13 35.50 15.24
N ILE A 71 7.28 34.82 15.17
CA ILE A 71 8.00 34.69 13.90
C ILE A 71 7.30 33.64 13.04
N GLN A 72 6.67 34.10 11.96
CA GLN A 72 6.06 33.24 10.95
C GLN A 72 7.10 32.80 9.93
N LEU A 73 6.84 31.68 9.24
CA LEU A 73 7.74 31.21 8.18
C LEU A 73 8.00 32.28 7.12
N SER A 74 7.01 33.12 6.78
CA SER A 74 7.11 34.24 5.83
C SER A 74 8.10 35.33 6.24
N GLU A 75 8.50 35.36 7.50
CA GLU A 75 9.45 36.32 8.08
C GLU A 75 10.85 35.70 8.24
N CYS A 76 11.04 34.44 7.81
CA CYS A 76 12.33 33.79 7.89
C CYS A 76 13.29 34.26 6.79
N GLU A 77 14.37 34.92 7.19
CA GLU A 77 15.51 35.28 6.34
C GLU A 77 16.46 34.10 6.13
N ILE A 78 16.54 33.22 7.13
CA ILE A 78 17.35 32.01 7.11
C ILE A 78 16.50 30.74 7.10
N GLY A 79 17.04 29.72 6.47
CA GLY A 79 16.52 28.36 6.52
C GLY A 79 15.71 27.97 5.27
N ALA A 80 15.93 26.73 4.82
CA ALA A 80 15.28 26.20 3.63
C ALA A 80 15.07 24.68 3.70
N PHE A 81 14.04 24.19 3.01
CA PHE A 81 13.87 22.77 2.70
C PHE A 81 14.68 22.38 1.47
N LYS A 82 15.37 21.24 1.52
CA LYS A 82 15.98 20.61 0.35
C LYS A 82 14.94 19.75 -0.36
N VAL A 83 14.62 20.09 -1.61
CA VAL A 83 13.60 19.40 -2.41
C VAL A 83 14.20 18.78 -3.66
N VAL A 84 13.73 17.58 -4.01
CA VAL A 84 14.10 16.89 -5.25
C VAL A 84 12.94 16.88 -6.23
N ASN A 85 13.29 16.88 -7.52
CA ASN A 85 12.33 16.88 -8.61
C ASN A 85 12.56 15.68 -9.55
N SER A 86 11.51 15.25 -10.25
CA SER A 86 11.54 14.17 -11.23
C SER A 86 12.03 14.61 -12.62
N TYR A 87 12.58 15.83 -12.76
CA TYR A 87 13.12 16.36 -14.02
C TYR A 87 14.58 15.97 -14.29
N GLY A 88 15.18 15.15 -13.42
CA GLY A 88 16.54 14.64 -13.57
C GLY A 88 17.63 15.61 -13.11
N ILE A 89 18.89 15.19 -13.28
CA ILE A 89 20.06 15.88 -12.70
C ILE A 89 20.34 17.26 -13.31
N GLY A 90 19.73 17.61 -14.43
CA GLY A 90 19.92 18.93 -15.06
C GLY A 90 19.13 20.06 -14.38
N TRP A 91 18.29 19.73 -13.40
CA TRP A 91 17.45 20.70 -12.71
C TRP A 91 18.06 21.10 -11.36
N GLY A 92 18.15 22.41 -11.10
CA GLY A 92 18.76 22.95 -9.88
C GLY A 92 20.21 22.48 -9.72
N ASP A 93 20.57 22.05 -8.52
CA ASP A 93 21.88 21.53 -8.16
C ASP A 93 21.88 20.00 -8.24
N LEU A 94 22.03 19.44 -9.44
CA LEU A 94 22.07 17.98 -9.66
C LEU A 94 20.75 17.25 -9.31
N GLY A 95 19.61 17.88 -9.59
CA GLY A 95 18.26 17.30 -9.42
C GLY A 95 17.56 17.69 -8.11
N TYR A 96 18.23 18.47 -7.25
CA TYR A 96 17.62 19.10 -6.08
C TYR A 96 17.72 20.63 -6.14
N ILE A 97 16.91 21.31 -5.33
CA ILE A 97 17.04 22.74 -5.08
C ILE A 97 16.61 23.03 -3.64
N TYR A 98 16.97 24.20 -3.11
CA TYR A 98 16.44 24.66 -1.84
C TYR A 98 15.15 25.49 -2.01
N VAL A 99 14.19 25.30 -1.12
CA VAL A 99 12.96 26.10 -1.00
C VAL A 99 13.02 26.83 0.33
N PRO A 100 13.22 28.16 0.35
CA PRO A 100 13.26 28.94 1.58
C PRO A 100 11.98 28.78 2.42
N TYR A 101 12.13 28.83 3.74
CA TYR A 101 10.99 28.79 4.67
C TYR A 101 9.99 29.92 4.40
N LYS A 102 10.50 31.13 4.13
CA LYS A 102 9.70 32.27 3.67
C LYS A 102 8.71 31.90 2.58
N LEU A 103 9.20 31.24 1.54
CA LEU A 103 8.41 30.94 0.36
C LEU A 103 7.28 29.92 0.67
N MET A 104 7.46 29.07 1.68
CA MET A 104 6.40 28.20 2.20
C MET A 104 5.39 28.95 3.06
N GLY A 105 5.85 29.95 3.83
CA GLY A 105 5.02 30.78 4.71
C GLY A 105 4.16 31.82 4.00
N GLU A 106 4.62 32.36 2.86
CA GLU A 106 3.88 33.32 2.03
C GLU A 106 2.58 32.75 1.40
N GLY A 107 2.33 31.46 1.60
CA GLY A 107 1.20 30.77 1.03
C GLY A 107 1.49 30.32 -0.39
N LEU A 108 1.22 29.05 -0.63
CA LEU A 108 1.38 28.45 -1.94
C LEU A 108 0.14 28.83 -2.81
N GLN A 109 0.34 29.45 -3.98
CA GLN A 109 -0.68 30.28 -4.65
C GLN A 109 -1.99 29.63 -5.17
N VAL A 110 -2.19 28.30 -5.18
CA VAL A 110 -3.53 27.67 -5.41
C VAL A 110 -3.65 26.33 -4.69
N ASN A 111 -4.63 26.11 -3.81
CA ASN A 111 -4.98 24.80 -3.18
C ASN A 111 -3.78 23.94 -2.72
N ASN A 112 -2.66 24.58 -2.43
CA ASN A 112 -1.38 23.92 -2.36
C ASN A 112 -1.19 23.44 -0.93
N ARG A 113 -1.06 22.13 -0.80
CA ARG A 113 -1.02 21.40 0.47
C ARG A 113 0.38 20.82 0.61
N ALA A 114 0.99 21.04 1.76
CA ALA A 114 2.10 20.23 2.21
C ALA A 114 1.51 18.98 2.86
N TYR A 115 1.82 17.82 2.28
CA TYR A 115 1.44 16.54 2.85
C TYR A 115 2.65 15.95 3.55
N LYS A 116 2.51 15.67 4.85
CA LYS A 116 3.45 14.82 5.55
C LYS A 116 2.91 13.40 5.58
N CYS A 117 3.76 12.43 5.25
CA CYS A 117 3.50 11.06 5.61
C CYS A 117 3.90 10.93 7.08
N ASN A 118 2.93 10.80 7.98
CA ASN A 118 3.23 10.36 9.33
C ASN A 118 3.67 8.90 9.24
N VAL A 119 4.80 8.58 9.85
CA VAL A 119 5.18 7.19 10.06
C VAL A 119 4.38 6.72 11.26
N ILE A 120 3.74 5.57 11.13
CA ILE A 120 3.22 4.83 12.27
C ILE A 120 4.40 3.96 12.73
N ASP A 121 5.01 4.33 13.86
CA ASP A 121 6.12 3.57 14.41
C ASP A 121 5.65 2.14 14.74
N ASP A 122 6.54 1.17 14.52
CA ASP A 122 6.30 -0.27 14.76
C ASP A 122 5.08 -0.87 14.04
N PHE A 123 4.61 -0.22 12.97
CA PHE A 123 3.52 -0.76 12.17
C PHE A 123 3.96 -2.02 11.40
N GLN A 124 3.19 -3.09 11.53
CA GLN A 124 3.31 -4.31 10.73
C GLN A 124 1.92 -4.66 10.20
N PRO A 125 1.73 -4.82 8.87
CA PRO A 125 0.44 -5.19 8.33
C PRO A 125 0.09 -6.62 8.76
N SER A 126 -1.16 -6.85 9.14
CA SER A 126 -1.64 -8.19 9.53
C SER A 126 -1.62 -9.14 8.33
N ILE A 127 -2.18 -8.71 7.20
CA ILE A 127 -2.21 -9.45 5.94
C ILE A 127 -1.93 -8.49 4.80
N THR A 128 -1.12 -8.91 3.84
CA THR A 128 -0.90 -8.19 2.58
C THR A 128 -1.28 -9.05 1.39
N THR A 129 -1.69 -8.43 0.30
CA THR A 129 -1.64 -9.04 -1.01
C THR A 129 -0.35 -8.66 -1.74
N ASN A 130 0.25 -9.59 -2.49
CA ASN A 130 1.39 -9.33 -3.37
C ASN A 130 0.99 -9.57 -4.82
N ILE A 131 1.28 -8.62 -5.69
CA ILE A 131 0.86 -8.63 -7.09
C ILE A 131 2.07 -8.36 -7.97
N THR A 132 2.25 -9.23 -8.97
CA THR A 132 3.13 -8.98 -10.11
C THR A 132 2.25 -8.76 -11.33
N ALA A 133 2.22 -7.56 -11.87
CA ALA A 133 1.36 -7.22 -13.01
C ALA A 133 2.06 -6.31 -14.01
N GLU A 134 1.61 -6.39 -15.27
CA GLU A 134 2.02 -5.51 -16.34
C GLU A 134 0.77 -4.93 -17.02
N TYR A 135 0.74 -3.62 -17.14
CA TYR A 135 -0.32 -2.92 -17.85
C TYR A 135 0.24 -1.64 -18.49
N PRO A 136 0.05 -1.41 -19.81
CA PRO A 136 0.69 -0.30 -20.53
C PRO A 136 0.15 1.10 -20.21
N CYS A 137 -1.03 1.21 -19.61
CA CYS A 137 -1.71 2.49 -19.41
C CYS A 137 -2.37 2.59 -18.03
N ARG A 138 -1.59 2.96 -17.01
CA ARG A 138 -2.03 2.97 -15.60
C ARG A 138 -3.25 3.85 -15.31
N GLU A 139 -3.52 4.87 -16.13
CA GLU A 139 -4.75 5.67 -15.99
C GLU A 139 -6.04 4.93 -16.40
N ARG A 140 -5.92 3.72 -16.96
CA ARG A 140 -7.07 2.92 -17.42
C ARG A 140 -7.45 1.81 -16.46
N ILE A 141 -6.65 1.55 -15.44
CA ILE A 141 -6.96 0.52 -14.44
C ILE A 141 -7.35 1.11 -13.09
N ASN A 142 -8.02 0.30 -12.29
CA ASN A 142 -8.05 0.43 -10.83
C ASN A 142 -7.82 -0.92 -10.17
N VAL A 143 -7.25 -0.89 -8.96
CA VAL A 143 -6.97 -2.09 -8.16
C VAL A 143 -7.82 -2.01 -6.90
N LEU A 144 -8.64 -3.03 -6.69
CA LEU A 144 -9.43 -3.19 -5.48
C LEU A 144 -9.13 -4.54 -4.83
N ILE A 145 -9.22 -4.55 -3.49
CA ILE A 145 -9.21 -5.79 -2.71
C ILE A 145 -10.56 -5.91 -2.03
N GLY A 146 -11.16 -7.10 -2.12
CA GLY A 146 -12.41 -7.40 -1.45
C GLY A 146 -12.31 -8.66 -0.62
N PHE A 147 -13.35 -8.91 0.17
CA PHE A 147 -13.46 -10.12 0.98
C PHE A 147 -14.88 -10.69 0.93
N ALA A 148 -15.04 -11.91 1.43
CA ALA A 148 -16.32 -12.49 1.79
C ALA A 148 -16.15 -13.36 3.04
N TYR A 149 -17.21 -13.51 3.84
CA TYR A 149 -17.18 -14.35 5.04
C TYR A 149 -16.98 -15.83 4.74
N ASP A 150 -17.54 -16.33 3.63
CA ASP A 150 -17.47 -17.75 3.28
C ASP A 150 -16.73 -17.99 1.96
N ALA A 151 -16.02 -19.11 1.87
CA ALA A 151 -15.30 -19.51 0.66
C ALA A 151 -16.18 -19.95 -0.51
N ILE A 152 -17.50 -20.10 -0.33
CA ILE A 152 -18.43 -20.36 -1.44
C ILE A 152 -18.74 -19.10 -2.27
N SER A 153 -18.41 -17.91 -1.76
CA SER A 153 -18.73 -16.65 -2.42
C SER A 153 -17.95 -16.48 -3.73
N ASN A 154 -18.64 -16.05 -4.80
CA ASN A 154 -18.01 -15.78 -6.11
C ASN A 154 -17.77 -14.28 -6.37
N ILE A 155 -18.24 -13.43 -5.47
CA ILE A 155 -18.06 -11.99 -5.50
C ILE A 155 -17.72 -11.50 -4.09
N PRO A 156 -16.97 -10.41 -3.94
CA PRO A 156 -16.75 -9.80 -2.64
C PRO A 156 -18.04 -9.17 -2.09
N ILE A 157 -18.21 -9.20 -0.76
CA ILE A 157 -19.30 -8.50 -0.07
C ILE A 157 -19.02 -7.02 0.09
N ASP A 158 -17.74 -6.66 0.15
CA ASP A 158 -17.25 -5.28 0.17
C ASP A 158 -15.86 -5.20 -0.47
N THR A 159 -15.49 -4.00 -0.93
CA THR A 159 -14.22 -3.75 -1.62
C THR A 159 -13.58 -2.43 -1.21
N THR A 160 -12.27 -2.46 -1.02
CA THR A 160 -11.43 -1.28 -0.81
C THR A 160 -10.68 -0.91 -2.08
N ASP A 161 -10.83 0.34 -2.49
CA ASP A 161 -10.14 0.93 -3.64
C ASP A 161 -8.84 1.63 -3.23
N TYR A 162 -7.73 1.20 -3.82
CA TYR A 162 -6.42 1.79 -3.57
C TYR A 162 -6.23 2.99 -4.47
N LYS A 163 -6.41 4.18 -3.88
CA LYS A 163 -6.37 5.44 -4.62
C LYS A 163 -5.13 5.62 -5.48
N ILE A 164 -3.97 5.10 -5.06
CA ILE A 164 -2.73 5.15 -5.85
C ILE A 164 -2.89 4.52 -7.25
N PHE A 165 -3.74 3.51 -7.39
CA PHE A 165 -4.03 2.82 -8.64
C PHE A 165 -5.36 3.21 -9.26
N ASN A 166 -6.14 4.16 -8.73
CA ASN A 166 -7.46 4.47 -9.26
C ASN A 166 -7.41 5.43 -10.46
N ARG A 167 -7.28 4.85 -11.67
CA ARG A 167 -7.44 5.54 -12.97
C ARG A 167 -6.67 6.87 -13.04
N GLN A 168 -5.42 6.86 -12.57
CA GLN A 168 -4.60 8.06 -12.45
C GLN A 168 -3.15 7.82 -12.86
N GLY A 169 -2.38 8.91 -12.96
CA GLY A 169 -0.96 8.86 -13.28
C GLY A 169 -0.65 8.95 -14.78
N GLY A 170 -1.63 9.14 -15.66
CA GLY A 170 -1.40 9.35 -17.09
C GLY A 170 -1.20 8.06 -17.91
N PRO A 171 -1.04 8.18 -19.24
CA PRO A 171 -0.93 7.04 -20.16
C PRO A 171 0.50 6.46 -20.17
N HIS A 172 0.90 5.90 -19.04
CA HIS A 172 2.21 5.27 -18.85
C HIS A 172 2.06 3.83 -18.37
N ASN A 173 3.08 3.01 -18.59
CA ASN A 173 3.14 1.67 -18.01
C ASN A 173 2.99 1.76 -16.49
N LEU A 174 2.54 0.68 -15.83
CA LEU A 174 2.51 0.64 -14.36
C LEU A 174 3.87 0.93 -13.73
N ARG A 175 4.96 0.52 -14.39
CA ARG A 175 6.34 0.80 -13.99
C ARG A 175 6.85 2.20 -14.43
N GLY A 176 5.95 3.07 -14.86
CA GLY A 176 6.25 4.43 -15.31
C GLY A 176 7.01 4.46 -16.64
N ALA A 177 8.22 5.00 -16.62
CA ALA A 177 9.07 5.14 -17.82
C ALA A 177 9.70 3.82 -18.28
N TYR A 178 9.58 2.75 -17.48
CA TYR A 178 10.15 1.45 -17.76
C TYR A 178 9.08 0.48 -18.25
N SER A 179 9.47 -0.48 -19.09
CA SER A 179 8.62 -1.58 -19.54
C SER A 179 8.66 -2.77 -18.57
N GLY A 180 7.77 -3.73 -18.81
CA GLY A 180 7.67 -4.97 -18.04
C GLY A 180 6.83 -4.82 -16.77
N SER A 181 6.77 -5.90 -16.02
CA SER A 181 5.96 -6.00 -14.81
C SER A 181 6.50 -5.15 -13.66
N ILE A 182 5.59 -4.75 -12.78
CA ILE A 182 5.88 -4.19 -11.47
C ILE A 182 5.45 -5.18 -10.40
N ASP A 183 6.23 -5.26 -9.33
CA ASP A 183 5.86 -5.94 -8.10
C ASP A 183 5.42 -4.91 -7.07
N PHE A 184 4.26 -5.13 -6.47
CA PHE A 184 3.78 -4.30 -5.38
C PHE A 184 2.95 -5.12 -4.40
N SER A 185 2.96 -4.66 -3.15
CA SER A 185 2.16 -5.25 -2.09
C SER A 185 1.21 -4.21 -1.51
N LEU A 186 -0.02 -4.63 -1.23
CA LEU A 186 -1.05 -3.81 -0.62
C LEU A 186 -1.49 -4.48 0.67
N GLU A 187 -1.59 -3.70 1.74
CA GLU A 187 -2.17 -4.17 3.00
C GLU A 187 -3.66 -4.45 2.80
N ILE A 188 -4.15 -5.60 3.26
CA ILE A 188 -5.59 -5.87 3.31
C ILE A 188 -6.19 -5.07 4.48
N PRO A 189 -7.31 -4.36 4.29
CA PRO A 189 -7.96 -3.59 5.34
C PRO A 189 -8.14 -4.41 6.63
N GLN A 190 -7.74 -3.81 7.76
CA GLN A 190 -7.79 -4.46 9.07
C GLN A 190 -9.20 -4.95 9.43
N GLU A 191 -10.25 -4.23 9.01
CA GLU A 191 -11.66 -4.64 9.17
C GLU A 191 -11.95 -6.00 8.51
N TYR A 192 -11.39 -6.28 7.33
CA TYR A 192 -11.57 -7.58 6.67
C TYR A 192 -10.85 -8.69 7.41
N VAL A 193 -9.73 -8.37 8.07
CA VAL A 193 -8.93 -9.33 8.85
C VAL A 193 -9.63 -9.69 10.16
N GLU A 194 -10.20 -8.71 10.84
CA GLU A 194 -10.98 -8.89 12.09
C GLU A 194 -12.26 -9.70 11.84
N ASP A 195 -12.88 -9.51 10.68
CA ASP A 195 -14.05 -10.26 10.23
C ASP A 195 -13.76 -11.72 9.87
N SER A 196 -12.50 -12.18 9.95
CA SER A 196 -12.06 -13.55 9.66
C SER A 196 -12.52 -14.02 8.27
N PRO A 197 -11.88 -13.54 7.19
CA PRO A 197 -12.43 -13.64 5.86
C PRO A 197 -12.32 -15.08 5.33
N GLY A 198 -13.44 -15.66 4.90
CA GLY A 198 -13.44 -16.96 4.22
C GLY A 198 -12.84 -16.93 2.82
N LYS A 199 -12.86 -15.76 2.16
CA LYS A 199 -12.25 -15.56 0.84
C LYS A 199 -11.80 -14.13 0.64
N ILE A 200 -10.66 -13.97 -0.03
CA ILE A 200 -10.10 -12.69 -0.44
C ILE A 200 -10.13 -12.60 -1.96
N PHE A 201 -10.41 -11.40 -2.48
CA PHE A 201 -10.53 -11.12 -3.90
C PHE A 201 -9.54 -10.04 -4.34
N LEU A 202 -8.90 -10.25 -5.49
CA LEU A 202 -8.24 -9.20 -6.26
C LEU A 202 -9.13 -8.83 -7.43
N CYS A 203 -9.50 -7.56 -7.51
CA CYS A 203 -10.30 -7.01 -8.59
C CYS A 203 -9.46 -5.97 -9.34
N ILE A 204 -9.19 -6.20 -10.63
CA ILE A 204 -8.59 -5.21 -11.52
C ILE A 204 -9.65 -4.76 -12.51
N GLY A 205 -10.17 -3.55 -12.31
CA GLY A 205 -11.08 -2.94 -13.26
C GLY A 205 -10.30 -2.23 -14.36
N GLU A 206 -10.66 -2.50 -15.61
CA GLU A 206 -10.06 -1.91 -16.80
C GLU A 206 -11.11 -1.01 -17.49
N SER A 207 -10.69 0.08 -18.14
CA SER A 207 -11.55 0.80 -19.09
C SER A 207 -10.73 1.56 -20.14
N ASP A 208 -10.64 0.96 -21.33
CA ASP A 208 -10.17 1.59 -22.54
C ASP A 208 -11.21 1.40 -23.68
N THR A 209 -11.96 2.45 -24.00
CA THR A 209 -13.10 2.40 -24.94
C THR A 209 -12.79 1.91 -26.38
N GLY A 210 -11.54 1.56 -26.70
CA GLY A 210 -11.11 1.04 -27.99
C GLY A 210 -10.62 -0.41 -28.00
N ASP A 211 -10.58 -1.11 -26.85
CA ASP A 211 -10.01 -2.45 -26.70
C ASP A 211 -8.59 -2.57 -27.30
N THR A 212 -7.74 -1.60 -26.99
CA THR A 212 -6.40 -1.44 -27.59
C THR A 212 -5.25 -1.75 -26.65
N ILE A 213 -5.53 -1.90 -25.36
CA ILE A 213 -4.50 -2.04 -24.32
C ILE A 213 -4.68 -3.37 -23.60
N GLU A 214 -3.78 -4.30 -23.86
CA GLU A 214 -3.72 -5.57 -23.14
C GLU A 214 -2.80 -5.47 -21.93
N GLY A 215 -3.18 -6.13 -20.84
CA GLY A 215 -2.27 -6.36 -19.71
C GLY A 215 -2.52 -7.68 -19.02
N ILE A 216 -1.66 -7.99 -18.06
CA ILE A 216 -1.57 -9.32 -17.47
C ILE A 216 -1.24 -9.25 -15.98
N ILE A 217 -1.90 -10.10 -15.21
CA ILE A 217 -1.56 -10.41 -13.82
C ILE A 217 -0.70 -11.66 -13.86
N ASN A 218 0.61 -11.51 -13.72
CA ASN A 218 1.55 -12.64 -13.78
C ASN A 218 1.49 -13.51 -12.54
N ARG A 219 1.36 -12.88 -11.36
CA ARG A 219 1.26 -13.56 -10.08
C ARG A 219 0.41 -12.75 -9.12
N TRP A 220 -0.34 -13.47 -8.28
CA TRP A 220 -1.03 -12.90 -7.15
C TRP A 220 -0.97 -13.84 -5.95
N SER A 221 -0.73 -13.30 -4.76
CA SER A 221 -0.75 -14.03 -3.51
C SER A 221 -1.27 -13.17 -2.35
N ILE A 222 -1.57 -13.84 -1.25
CA ILE A 222 -1.78 -13.23 0.06
C ILE A 222 -0.70 -13.73 1.02
N THR A 223 -0.19 -12.84 1.87
CA THR A 223 0.76 -13.14 2.93
C THR A 223 0.18 -12.67 4.25
N ASP A 224 0.09 -13.58 5.21
CA ASP A 224 -0.37 -13.31 6.56
C ASP A 224 0.81 -13.36 7.53
N TYR A 225 0.93 -12.30 8.32
CA TYR A 225 2.01 -12.06 9.29
C TYR A 225 1.55 -12.25 10.74
N ARG A 226 0.27 -12.56 10.96
CA ARG A 226 -0.28 -12.81 12.30
C ARG A 226 0.39 -14.06 12.91
N TRP A 227 0.34 -14.14 14.23
CA TRP A 227 0.90 -15.26 15.01
C TRP A 227 2.43 -15.45 14.89
N ASN A 228 3.16 -14.36 14.59
CA ASN A 228 4.62 -14.34 14.53
C ASN A 228 5.22 -15.33 13.51
N GLU A 229 4.56 -15.45 12.37
CA GLU A 229 5.00 -16.26 11.24
C GLU A 229 4.76 -15.52 9.92
N VAL A 230 5.33 -16.02 8.83
CA VAL A 230 5.10 -15.50 7.48
C VAL A 230 4.53 -16.63 6.66
N PHE A 231 3.27 -16.51 6.27
CA PHE A 231 2.60 -17.53 5.49
C PHE A 231 1.96 -16.97 4.26
N GLU A 232 2.35 -17.55 3.13
CA GLU A 232 1.89 -17.14 1.83
C GLU A 232 1.05 -18.23 1.16
N ILE A 233 -0.14 -17.83 0.69
CA ILE A 233 -0.95 -18.58 -0.27
C ILE A 233 -0.91 -17.87 -1.61
N SER A 234 -0.45 -18.58 -2.63
CA SER A 234 -0.50 -18.09 -4.02
C SER A 234 -1.83 -18.44 -4.67
N CYS A 235 -2.32 -17.56 -5.53
CA CYS A 235 -3.41 -17.88 -6.43
C CYS A 235 -3.01 -19.06 -7.31
N ILE A 236 -3.98 -19.94 -7.61
CA ILE A 236 -3.73 -21.15 -8.41
C ILE A 236 -3.54 -20.86 -9.90
N TYR A 237 -3.89 -19.65 -10.34
CA TYR A 237 -3.79 -19.24 -11.72
C TYR A 237 -2.47 -18.49 -11.94
N ASP A 238 -1.68 -18.98 -12.88
CA ASP A 238 -0.51 -18.27 -13.39
C ASP A 238 -0.93 -17.43 -14.60
N SER A 239 -0.48 -16.18 -14.67
CA SER A 239 -0.56 -15.33 -15.87
C SER A 239 -1.96 -15.20 -16.48
N ILE A 240 -2.82 -14.39 -15.84
CA ILE A 240 -4.18 -14.11 -16.30
C ILE A 240 -4.23 -12.75 -17.03
N TYR A 241 -4.80 -12.74 -18.24
CA TYR A 241 -5.07 -11.50 -18.95
C TYR A 241 -6.10 -10.65 -18.21
N ILE A 242 -5.86 -9.34 -18.18
CA ILE A 242 -6.81 -8.37 -17.68
C ILE A 242 -7.96 -8.27 -18.70
N ILE A 243 -9.20 -8.40 -18.23
CA ILE A 243 -10.40 -8.42 -19.06
C ILE A 243 -10.65 -6.99 -19.51
N ASN A 244 -10.81 -6.82 -20.82
CA ASN A 244 -10.99 -5.52 -21.41
C ASN A 244 -12.38 -4.93 -21.12
N ASN A 245 -12.42 -3.66 -20.75
CA ASN A 245 -13.61 -2.91 -20.38
C ASN A 245 -14.49 -3.59 -19.31
N ASP A 246 -13.88 -4.39 -18.44
CA ASP A 246 -14.55 -5.10 -17.36
C ASP A 246 -13.62 -5.25 -16.14
N THR A 247 -14.04 -6.02 -15.15
CA THR A 247 -13.25 -6.33 -13.96
C THR A 247 -12.74 -7.76 -14.03
N THR A 248 -11.41 -7.93 -14.08
CA THR A 248 -10.79 -9.21 -13.76
C THR A 248 -10.91 -9.48 -12.28
N VAL A 249 -11.56 -10.58 -11.92
CA VAL A 249 -11.71 -11.01 -10.52
C VAL A 249 -10.95 -12.32 -10.31
N LEU A 250 -9.96 -12.29 -9.42
CA LEU A 250 -9.28 -13.46 -8.90
C LEU A 250 -9.69 -13.65 -7.43
N SER A 251 -9.68 -14.89 -6.93
CA SER A 251 -9.92 -15.16 -5.51
C SER A 251 -8.97 -16.20 -4.91
N ILE A 252 -8.76 -16.12 -3.61
CA ILE A 252 -8.05 -17.10 -2.78
C ILE A 252 -8.94 -17.42 -1.58
N ASN A 253 -9.22 -18.70 -1.36
CA ASN A 253 -9.90 -19.16 -0.14
C ASN A 253 -8.98 -18.93 1.07
N TYR A 254 -9.53 -18.39 2.14
CA TYR A 254 -8.78 -18.07 3.37
C TYR A 254 -9.55 -18.41 4.66
N ASP A 255 -10.64 -19.17 4.55
CA ASP A 255 -11.45 -19.60 5.68
C ASP A 255 -10.64 -20.54 6.59
N LEU A 256 -10.21 -20.05 7.75
CA LEU A 256 -9.33 -20.81 8.64
C LEU A 256 -10.15 -21.74 9.53
N ILE A 257 -9.75 -23.00 9.63
CA ILE A 257 -10.29 -23.88 10.67
C ILE A 257 -9.98 -23.27 12.06
N PRO A 258 -10.91 -23.30 13.03
CA PRO A 258 -10.64 -22.85 14.40
C PRO A 258 -9.33 -23.42 14.96
N HIS A 259 -8.53 -22.57 15.57
CA HIS A 259 -7.12 -22.84 15.89
C HIS A 259 -6.65 -22.00 17.09
N HIS A 260 -5.44 -22.28 17.59
CA HIS A 260 -4.91 -21.70 18.84
C HIS A 260 -5.85 -21.91 20.04
N ASP A 261 -6.31 -20.81 20.65
CA ASP A 261 -7.18 -20.83 21.83
C ASP A 261 -8.64 -21.18 21.48
N ASP A 262 -9.01 -21.08 20.20
CA ASP A 262 -10.34 -21.40 19.68
C ASP A 262 -10.46 -22.88 19.35
N LYS A 263 -10.45 -23.73 20.38
CA LYS A 263 -10.72 -25.16 20.22
C LYS A 263 -12.13 -25.39 19.67
N ILE A 264 -12.29 -26.48 18.91
CA ILE A 264 -13.62 -26.96 18.48
C ILE A 264 -14.21 -27.75 19.64
N ASP A 265 -14.87 -27.05 20.56
CA ASP A 265 -15.43 -27.57 21.82
C ASP A 265 -16.96 -27.78 21.78
N SER A 266 -17.55 -27.50 20.63
CA SER A 266 -18.95 -27.71 20.28
C SER A 266 -19.07 -28.22 18.85
N ASN A 267 -20.21 -28.84 18.51
CA ASN A 267 -20.40 -29.43 17.19
C ASN A 267 -20.28 -28.36 16.10
N LEU A 268 -19.38 -28.59 15.15
CA LEU A 268 -19.08 -27.67 14.05
C LEU A 268 -19.25 -28.36 12.71
N LEU A 269 -19.92 -27.69 11.78
CA LEU A 269 -20.01 -28.12 10.37
C LEU A 269 -19.20 -27.16 9.51
N LEU A 270 -18.21 -27.69 8.80
CA LEU A 270 -17.51 -26.97 7.75
C LEU A 270 -18.27 -27.19 6.43
N TYR A 271 -18.84 -26.12 5.87
CA TYR A 271 -19.69 -26.15 4.67
C TYR A 271 -19.15 -25.34 3.50
N SER A 272 -18.03 -24.64 3.68
CA SER A 272 -17.27 -23.93 2.64
C SER A 272 -15.83 -24.45 2.61
N ASP A 273 -15.11 -24.25 1.51
CA ASP A 273 -13.71 -24.67 1.42
C ASP A 273 -12.86 -24.00 2.51
N MET A 274 -11.98 -24.77 3.15
CA MET A 274 -11.19 -24.31 4.30
C MET A 274 -9.69 -24.34 4.02
N VAL A 275 -8.96 -23.56 4.81
CA VAL A 275 -7.51 -23.58 4.93
C VAL A 275 -7.15 -24.00 6.36
N SER A 276 -6.25 -24.97 6.49
CA SER A 276 -5.69 -25.36 7.77
C SER A 276 -4.17 -25.22 7.72
N ARG A 277 -3.62 -24.45 8.65
CA ARG A 277 -2.19 -24.12 8.71
C ARG A 277 -1.61 -24.15 10.14
N PHE A 278 -2.35 -24.78 11.04
CA PHE A 278 -2.08 -24.86 12.48
C PHE A 278 -2.40 -26.28 12.97
N GLU A 279 -2.64 -26.41 14.28
CA GLU A 279 -3.05 -27.66 14.93
C GLU A 279 -4.49 -27.57 15.49
N PRO A 280 -5.54 -27.45 14.64
CA PRO A 280 -6.93 -27.47 15.11
C PRO A 280 -7.20 -28.66 16.02
N THR A 281 -7.90 -28.42 17.12
CA THR A 281 -8.17 -29.46 18.12
C THR A 281 -9.67 -29.59 18.37
N VAL A 282 -10.22 -30.79 18.12
CA VAL A 282 -11.60 -31.16 18.46
C VAL A 282 -11.61 -31.74 19.87
N SER A 283 -12.37 -31.12 20.76
CA SER A 283 -12.35 -31.38 22.21
C SER A 283 -13.75 -31.44 22.81
N ASN A 284 -13.86 -31.73 24.11
CA ASN A 284 -15.12 -31.63 24.86
C ASN A 284 -16.27 -32.50 24.31
N ASN A 285 -15.96 -33.68 23.76
CA ASN A 285 -16.93 -34.57 23.11
C ASN A 285 -17.65 -33.93 21.90
N ALA A 286 -17.04 -32.90 21.29
CA ALA A 286 -17.57 -32.25 20.11
C ALA A 286 -17.39 -33.12 18.87
N THR A 287 -18.24 -32.86 17.87
CA THR A 287 -18.11 -33.43 16.53
C THR A 287 -17.73 -32.35 15.52
N LEU A 288 -16.57 -32.49 14.88
CA LEU A 288 -16.22 -31.75 13.68
C LEU A 288 -16.76 -32.51 12.46
N THR A 289 -17.74 -31.94 11.75
CA THR A 289 -18.24 -32.47 10.49
C THR A 289 -17.65 -31.70 9.33
N VAL A 290 -16.92 -32.39 8.46
CA VAL A 290 -16.41 -31.85 7.20
C VAL A 290 -17.40 -32.22 6.11
N GLY A 291 -18.09 -31.22 5.56
CA GLY A 291 -19.07 -31.38 4.50
C GLY A 291 -18.46 -31.77 3.16
N ASN A 292 -19.23 -31.62 2.08
CA ASN A 292 -18.72 -31.76 0.71
C ASN A 292 -17.91 -30.52 0.29
N ILE A 293 -16.72 -30.39 0.85
CA ILE A 293 -15.82 -29.23 0.69
C ILE A 293 -14.38 -29.69 0.47
N SER A 294 -13.52 -28.76 0.04
CA SER A 294 -12.07 -28.95 0.00
C SER A 294 -11.41 -28.30 1.22
N VAL A 295 -10.43 -28.99 1.81
CA VAL A 295 -9.58 -28.44 2.88
C VAL A 295 -8.13 -28.44 2.42
N ASP A 296 -7.54 -27.26 2.25
CA ASP A 296 -6.13 -27.10 1.93
C ASP A 296 -5.29 -27.10 3.22
N MET A 297 -4.42 -28.08 3.36
CA MET A 297 -3.63 -28.37 4.56
C MET A 297 -2.17 -27.94 4.34
N TYR A 298 -1.71 -26.96 5.10
CA TYR A 298 -0.35 -26.40 5.03
C TYR A 298 0.38 -26.66 6.34
N GLU A 299 1.20 -27.70 6.43
CA GLU A 299 1.96 -28.02 7.65
C GLU A 299 1.05 -28.08 8.89
N SER A 300 -0.05 -28.85 8.77
CA SER A 300 -1.16 -28.82 9.69
C SER A 300 -1.68 -30.22 9.95
N THR A 301 -1.91 -30.53 11.23
CA THR A 301 -2.60 -31.76 11.67
C THR A 301 -3.86 -31.41 12.45
N ILE A 302 -4.99 -32.04 12.12
CA ILE A 302 -6.21 -31.96 12.94
C ILE A 302 -6.13 -32.99 14.06
N ASN A 303 -6.17 -32.50 15.31
CA ASN A 303 -6.12 -33.31 16.52
C ASN A 303 -7.54 -33.60 17.01
N VAL A 304 -7.83 -34.85 17.35
CA VAL A 304 -9.11 -35.27 17.95
C VAL A 304 -8.82 -35.85 19.33
N GLU A 305 -9.29 -35.17 20.38
CA GLU A 305 -9.17 -35.62 21.77
C GLU A 305 -10.14 -36.77 22.08
N ASP A 306 -9.89 -37.48 23.19
CA ASP A 306 -10.73 -38.60 23.63
C ASP A 306 -12.19 -38.16 23.84
N GLY A 307 -13.13 -38.99 23.40
CA GLY A 307 -14.57 -38.70 23.41
C GLY A 307 -15.06 -37.77 22.28
N SER A 308 -14.17 -37.06 21.57
CA SER A 308 -14.53 -36.23 20.41
C SER A 308 -14.57 -37.03 19.10
N THR A 309 -15.19 -36.46 18.07
CA THR A 309 -15.36 -37.13 16.77
C THR A 309 -15.06 -36.21 15.60
N ILE A 310 -14.48 -36.77 14.54
CA ILE A 310 -14.44 -36.15 13.21
C ILE A 310 -15.29 -36.99 12.25
N VAL A 311 -16.20 -36.34 11.52
CA VAL A 311 -17.05 -36.95 10.50
C VAL A 311 -16.70 -36.32 9.15
N ILE A 312 -16.30 -37.15 8.20
CA ILE A 312 -15.95 -36.71 6.84
C ILE A 312 -17.07 -37.19 5.91
N GLN A 313 -17.79 -36.26 5.27
CA GLN A 313 -18.88 -36.59 4.36
C GLN A 313 -18.40 -37.05 2.98
N ASP A 314 -19.29 -37.70 2.25
CA ASP A 314 -19.03 -38.17 0.88
C ASP A 314 -18.60 -36.98 -0.01
N ASN A 315 -17.40 -37.08 -0.58
CA ASN A 315 -16.71 -36.10 -1.45
C ASN A 315 -15.94 -34.96 -0.76
N ALA A 316 -15.82 -34.95 0.57
CA ALA A 316 -14.85 -34.08 1.22
C ALA A 316 -13.42 -34.41 0.74
N THR A 317 -12.64 -33.40 0.38
CA THR A 317 -11.24 -33.57 -0.05
C THR A 317 -10.28 -32.84 0.88
N PHE A 318 -9.13 -33.46 1.13
CA PHE A 318 -8.03 -32.83 1.86
C PHE A 318 -6.81 -32.78 0.96
N HIS A 319 -6.30 -31.58 0.71
CA HIS A 319 -5.13 -31.36 -0.12
C HIS A 319 -3.93 -31.04 0.76
N ALA A 320 -2.97 -31.96 0.80
CA ALA A 320 -1.73 -31.75 1.50
C ALA A 320 -0.82 -30.83 0.66
N LYS A 321 -0.88 -29.52 0.91
CA LYS A 321 -0.14 -28.50 0.15
C LYS A 321 1.31 -28.41 0.59
N ARG A 322 1.59 -28.63 1.89
CA ARG A 322 2.95 -28.58 2.47
C ARG A 322 3.26 -29.70 3.49
N GLU A 323 2.44 -30.75 3.59
CA GLU A 323 2.69 -31.86 4.53
C GLU A 323 2.19 -33.23 4.05
N TYR A 324 2.40 -34.30 4.83
CA TYR A 324 1.89 -35.67 4.55
C TYR A 324 1.04 -36.28 5.67
N LYS A 325 0.98 -35.68 6.87
CA LYS A 325 0.15 -36.17 7.99
C LYS A 325 -1.03 -35.22 8.19
N LEU A 326 -2.25 -35.70 7.98
CA LEU A 326 -3.44 -34.83 7.98
C LEU A 326 -4.23 -34.89 9.30
N PHE A 327 -4.17 -36.03 9.99
CA PHE A 327 -4.97 -36.29 11.20
C PHE A 327 -4.13 -36.97 12.29
N CYS A 328 -4.44 -36.65 13.55
CA CYS A 328 -3.96 -37.37 14.72
C CYS A 328 -5.13 -37.64 15.67
N VAL A 329 -5.51 -38.91 15.80
CA VAL A 329 -6.62 -39.35 16.64
C VAL A 329 -6.06 -40.04 17.87
N ASN A 330 -6.32 -39.48 19.05
CA ASN A 330 -5.95 -40.11 20.31
C ASN A 330 -7.09 -41.04 20.74
N THR A 331 -6.79 -42.33 20.84
CA THR A 331 -7.72 -43.39 21.25
C THR A 331 -7.55 -43.80 22.69
#